data_AF-A0A645JI21-F1
#
_entry.id   AF-A0A645JI21-F1
#
_cell.length_a   1.000
_cell.length_b   1.000
_cell.length_c   1.000
_cell.angle_alpha   90.00
_cell.angle_beta   90.00
_cell.angle_gamma   90.00
#
_symmetry.space_group_name_H-M   'P 1'
#
loop_
_entity.id
_entity.type
_entity.pdbx_description
1 polymer ?
#
loop_
_entity_poly.entity_id
_entity_poly.type
_entity_poly.pdbx_seq_one_letter_code
_entity_poly.pdbx_strand_id
1 'polypeptide(L)' 'MEKDALRDEYGIVSCTKAQLADLPDEAVCGVEKSPYGARVLVKRKLVSAAFQMDRPNIEDVILFLVKGEKQA' A
#
# COMPACT_ATOMS: atom_id res chain seq x y z
N MET A 1 5.57 -14.63 18.00
CA MET A 1 6.30 -13.49 17.36
C MET A 1 5.41 -13.00 16.23
N GLU A 2 4.49 -12.06 16.47
CA GLU A 2 3.35 -11.85 15.54
C GLU A 2 3.15 -10.42 15.01
N LYS A 3 3.90 -9.41 15.50
CA LYS A 3 3.81 -8.04 14.94
C LYS A 3 4.72 -7.77 13.73
N ASP A 4 5.81 -8.54 13.58
CA ASP A 4 6.74 -8.33 12.46
C ASP A 4 6.19 -8.89 11.14
N ALA A 5 5.43 -9.98 11.20
CA ALA A 5 4.88 -10.65 10.03
C ALA A 5 3.94 -9.76 9.19
N LEU A 6 3.08 -8.98 9.85
CA LEU A 6 2.20 -8.02 9.15
C LEU A 6 3.00 -6.92 8.43
N ARG A 7 4.12 -6.47 8.99
CA ARG A 7 4.95 -5.42 8.38
C ARG A 7 5.82 -5.95 7.24
N ASP A 8 5.99 -7.26 7.17
CA ASP A 8 6.68 -7.93 6.07
C ASP A 8 5.71 -8.31 4.94
N GLU A 9 4.45 -8.58 5.27
CA GLU A 9 3.42 -8.96 4.29
C GLU A 9 2.85 -7.77 3.51
N TYR A 10 2.81 -6.60 4.14
CA TYR A 10 2.34 -5.35 3.54
C TYR A 10 3.48 -4.34 3.32
N GLY A 11 3.38 -3.58 2.23
CA GLY A 11 4.29 -2.49 1.88
C GLY A 11 3.49 -1.24 1.56
N ILE A 12 4.06 -0.05 1.78
CA ILE A 12 3.52 1.20 1.23
C ILE A 12 4.33 1.60 0.02
N VAL A 13 3.69 1.67 -1.13
CA VAL A 13 4.29 2.16 -2.37
C VAL A 13 3.91 3.62 -2.54
N SER A 14 4.93 4.47 -2.66
CA SER A 14 4.74 5.88 -3.03
C SER A 14 4.94 5.99 -4.54
N CYS A 15 3.87 6.28 -5.26
CA CYS A 15 3.87 6.29 -6.72
C CYS A 15 3.02 7.44 -7.28
N THR A 16 3.19 7.72 -8.56
CA THR A 16 2.32 8.67 -9.27
C THR A 16 1.02 7.99 -9.68
N LYS A 17 -0.01 8.77 -10.05
CA LYS A 17 -1.28 8.20 -10.55
C LYS A 17 -1.09 7.25 -11.74
N ALA A 18 -0.09 7.50 -12.58
CA ALA A 18 0.24 6.62 -13.71
C ALA A 18 0.82 5.28 -13.24
N GLN A 19 1.75 5.30 -12.28
CA GLN A 19 2.32 4.08 -11.70
C GLN A 19 1.31 3.30 -10.85
N LEU A 20 0.37 3.99 -10.19
CA LEU A 20 -0.73 3.33 -9.48
C LEU A 20 -1.56 2.43 -10.42
N ALA A 21 -1.77 2.85 -11.67
CA ALA A 21 -2.51 2.05 -12.66
C ALA A 21 -1.73 0.83 -13.16
N ASP A 22 -0.42 0.77 -12.89
CA ASP A 22 0.45 -0.37 -13.20
C ASP A 22 0.47 -1.40 -12.04
N LEU A 23 -0.02 -1.01 -10.86
CA LEU A 23 -0.10 -1.90 -9.70
C LEU A 23 -1.30 -2.85 -9.84
N PRO A 24 -1.13 -4.15 -9.51
CA PRO A 24 -2.22 -5.10 -9.57
C PRO A 24 -3.27 -4.80 -8.48
N ASP A 25 -4.53 -4.64 -8.88
CA ASP A 25 -5.66 -4.36 -7.97
C ASP A 25 -5.77 -5.39 -6.83
N GLU A 26 -5.46 -6.66 -7.08
CA GLU A 26 -5.47 -7.72 -6.05
C GLU A 26 -4.41 -7.50 -4.94
N ALA A 27 -3.35 -6.78 -5.26
CA ALA A 27 -2.32 -6.41 -4.32
C ALA A 27 -2.67 -5.14 -3.57
N VAL A 28 -3.47 -4.24 -4.15
CA VAL A 28 -3.84 -2.96 -3.56
C VAL A 28 -4.88 -3.17 -2.46
N CYS A 29 -4.48 -2.89 -1.22
CA CYS A 29 -5.37 -2.93 -0.05
C CYS A 29 -5.97 -1.56 0.27
N GLY A 30 -5.31 -0.47 -0.12
CA GLY A 30 -5.82 0.88 0.07
C GLY A 30 -5.00 1.93 -0.66
N VAL A 31 -5.65 2.98 -1.15
CA VAL A 31 -5.02 4.07 -1.91
C VAL A 31 -5.29 5.40 -1.22
N GLU A 32 -4.24 6.16 -0.96
CA GLU A 32 -4.28 7.53 -0.48
C GLU A 32 -3.72 8.44 -1.57
N LYS A 33 -4.63 9.12 -2.29
CA LYS A 33 -4.27 10.10 -3.31
C LYS A 33 -3.98 11.44 -2.63
N SER A 34 -2.80 11.99 -2.86
CA SER A 34 -2.39 13.31 -2.39
C SER A 34 -2.17 14.23 -3.60
N PRO A 35 -2.14 15.57 -3.41
CA PRO A 35 -1.85 16.49 -4.51
C PRO A 35 -0.45 16.32 -5.10
N TYR A 36 0.49 15.73 -4.34
CA TYR A 36 1.88 15.52 -4.74
C TYR A 36 2.16 14.10 -5.27
N GLY A 37 1.19 13.17 -5.18
CA GLY A 37 1.38 11.77 -5.58
C GLY A 37 0.28 10.84 -5.05
N ALA A 38 0.57 9.56 -4.93
CA ALA A 38 -0.31 8.59 -4.28
C ALA A 38 0.52 7.64 -3.40
N ARG A 39 0.04 7.37 -2.19
CA ARG A 39 0.56 6.31 -1.33
C ARG A 39 -0.41 5.15 -1.36
N VAL A 40 0.11 3.94 -1.51
CA VAL A 40 -0.71 2.75 -1.73
C VAL A 40 -0.26 1.68 -0.78
N LEU A 41 -1.16 1.19 0.08
CA LEU A 41 -0.91 -0.02 0.84
C LEU A 41 -1.09 -1.21 -0.09
N VAL A 42 -0.03 -1.97 -0.28
CA VAL A 42 -0.03 -3.16 -1.14
C VAL A 42 0.47 -4.39 -0.41
N LYS A 43 0.08 -5.58 -0.87
CA LYS A 43 0.69 -6.84 -0.47
C LYS A 43 2.05 -6.98 -1.12
N ARG A 44 3.12 -6.93 -0.31
CA ARG A 44 4.51 -7.01 -0.78
C ARG A 44 4.79 -8.25 -1.63
N LYS A 45 4.10 -9.36 -1.33
CA LYS A 45 4.23 -10.64 -2.06
C LYS A 45 3.70 -10.60 -3.49
N LEU A 46 2.79 -9.68 -3.81
CA LEU A 46 2.13 -9.58 -5.12
C LEU A 46 2.66 -8.42 -5.97
N VAL A 47 3.43 -7.50 -5.37
CA VAL A 47 4.00 -6.37 -6.09
C VAL A 47 5.47 -6.64 -6.41
N SER A 48 5.89 -6.25 -7.61
CA SER A 48 7.27 -6.41 -8.06
C SER A 48 8.22 -5.58 -7.19
N ALA A 49 9.38 -6.14 -6.84
CA ALA A 49 10.43 -5.44 -6.11
C ALA A 49 11.03 -4.24 -6.86
N ALA A 50 10.64 -4.04 -8.14
CA ALA A 50 10.94 -2.84 -8.91
C ALA A 50 10.27 -1.57 -8.34
N PHE A 51 9.15 -1.71 -7.63
CA PHE A 51 8.49 -0.58 -6.97
C PHE A 51 9.20 -0.22 -5.65
N GLN A 52 9.38 1.06 -5.38
CA GLN A 52 9.87 1.52 -4.08
C GLN A 52 8.80 1.29 -3.02
N MET A 53 9.02 0.26 -2.20
CA MET A 53 8.16 -0.12 -1.07
C MET A 53 8.81 0.29 0.24
N ASP A 54 8.10 1.11 1.00
CA ASP A 54 8.45 1.42 2.38
C ASP A 54 7.78 0.45 3.36
N ARG A 55 8.44 0.21 4.50
CA ARG A 55 7.86 -0.61 5.56
C ARG A 55 6.75 0.18 6.25
N PRO A 56 5.49 -0.28 6.23
CA PRO A 56 4.42 0.46 6.85
C PRO A 56 4.52 0.39 8.38
N ASN A 57 4.13 1.48 9.04
CA ASN A 57 3.80 1.45 10.46
C ASN A 57 2.42 0.86 10.65
N ILE A 58 2.18 0.28 11.83
CA ILE A 58 0.87 -0.28 12.19
C ILE A 58 -0.25 0.75 12.03
N GLU A 59 0.02 2.00 12.39
CA GLU A 59 -0.93 3.10 12.24
C GLU A 59 -1.27 3.37 10.78
N ASP A 60 -0.28 3.40 9.87
CA ASP A 60 -0.55 3.53 8.44
C ASP A 60 -1.38 2.33 7.94
N VAL A 61 -1.00 1.09 8.28
CA VAL A 61 -1.76 -0.11 7.85
C VAL A 61 -3.23 0.01 8.27
N ILE A 62 -3.50 0.34 9.53
CA ILE A 62 -4.86 0.52 10.04
C ILE A 62 -5.55 1.65 9.30
N LEU A 63 -4.89 2.80 9.11
CA LEU A 63 -5.46 3.95 8.41
C LEU A 63 -5.84 3.60 6.97
N PHE A 64 -4.98 2.88 6.26
CA PHE A 64 -5.23 2.45 4.89
C PHE A 64 -6.33 1.41 4.79
N LEU A 65 -6.42 0.47 5.73
CA LEU A 65 -7.52 -0.49 5.78
C LEU A 65 -8.85 0.24 6.02
N VAL A 66 -8.91 1.12 7.03
CA VAL A 66 -10.13 1.87 7.37
C VAL A 66 -10.52 2.89 6.29
N LYS A 67 -9.56 3.56 5.65
CA LYS A 67 -9.82 4.48 4.53
C LYS A 67 -10.15 3.75 3.24
N GLY A 68 -9.54 2.58 3.01
CA GLY A 68 -9.76 1.75 1.83
C GLY A 68 -11.19 1.25 1.72
N GLU A 69 -11.84 0.98 2.86
CA GLU A 69 -13.26 0.62 2.94
C GLU A 69 -14.22 1.74 2.50
N LYS A 70 -13.72 2.98 2.28
CA LYS A 70 -14.56 4.14 1.93
C LYS A 70 -14.60 4.49 0.45
N GLN A 71 -14.01 3.68 -0.43
CA GLN A 71 -14.23 3.76 -1.88
C GLN A 71 -15.13 2.60 -2.33
N ALA A 72 -16.41 2.69 -1.96
CA ALA A 72 -17.51 1.96 -2.56
C ALA A 72 -18.46 2.95 -3.22
#